data_AF-V6KNI3-F1
#
_entry.id   AF-V6KNI3-F1
#
_cell.length_a   1.000
_cell.length_b   1.000
_cell.length_c   1.000
_cell.angle_alpha   90.00
_cell.angle_beta   90.00
_cell.angle_gamma   90.00
#
_symmetry.space_group_name_H-M   'P 1'
#
loop_
_entity.id
_entity.type
_entity.pdbx_description
1 polymer ?
#
loop_
_entity_poly.entity_id
_entity_poly.type
_entity_poly.pdbx_seq_one_letter_code
_entity_poly.pdbx_strand_id
1 'polypeptide(L)' 'MEILREKAPGQAAGGFYDDDLLYAVVTVSPQMWTEFPELARELKEAVTMLTNLSGYVKPDVEGFLASLPEEI' A
#
# COMPACT_ATOMS: atom_id res chain seq x y z
N MET A 1 -7.65 -2.23 5.69
CA MET A 1 -7.01 -0.91 5.77
C MET A 1 -6.54 -0.55 7.17
N GLU A 2 -7.36 -0.78 8.20
CA GLU A 2 -6.99 -0.49 9.60
C GLU A 2 -5.62 -1.06 10.01
N ILE A 3 -5.36 -2.35 9.74
CA ILE A 3 -4.07 -3.00 10.05
C ILE A 3 -2.87 -2.35 9.34
N LEU A 4 -3.04 -1.91 8.08
CA LEU A 4 -2.00 -1.22 7.31
C LEU A 4 -1.69 0.14 7.92
N ARG A 5 -2.74 0.93 8.21
CA ARG A 5 -2.63 2.25 8.81
C ARG A 5 -2.01 2.21 10.21
N GLU A 6 -2.37 1.23 11.03
CA GLU A 6 -1.85 1.08 12.39
C GLU A 6 -0.38 0.64 12.43
N LYS A 7 0.03 -0.25 11.51
CA LYS A 7 1.37 -0.84 11.54
C LYS A 7 2.41 -0.07 10.74
N ALA A 8 2.00 0.71 9.72
CA ALA A 8 2.94 1.47 8.89
C ALA A 8 3.83 2.45 9.68
N PRO A 9 3.31 3.23 10.66
CA PRO A 9 4.15 4.10 11.49
C PRO A 9 5.16 3.30 12.35
N GLY A 10 4.75 2.12 12.85
CA GLY A 10 5.61 1.23 13.61
C GLY A 10 6.74 0.63 12.77
N GLN A 11 6.46 0.29 11.50
CA GLN A 11 7.46 -0.15 10.53
C GLN A 11 8.49 0.94 10.24
N ALA A 12 8.02 2.16 9.98
CA ALA A 12 8.89 3.31 9.74
C ALA A 12 9.84 3.58 10.92
N ALA A 13 9.42 3.26 12.15
CA ALA A 13 10.23 3.35 13.35
C ALA A 13 11.18 2.14 13.60
N GLY A 14 11.30 1.22 12.62
CA GLY A 14 12.15 0.02 12.71
C GLY A 14 11.43 -1.25 13.18
N GLY A 15 10.10 -1.21 13.28
CA GLY A 15 9.27 -2.37 13.60
C GLY A 15 9.12 -3.35 12.44
N PHE A 16 8.72 -4.59 12.76
CA PHE A 16 8.46 -5.63 11.77
C PHE A 16 7.07 -5.45 11.15
N TYR A 17 7.01 -5.50 9.83
CA TYR A 17 5.78 -5.50 9.04
C TYR A 17 5.82 -6.70 8.11
N ASP A 18 4.69 -7.40 8.03
CA ASP A 18 4.56 -8.57 7.16
C ASP A 18 4.10 -8.10 5.77
N ASP A 19 5.03 -8.17 4.82
CA ASP A 19 4.83 -7.68 3.44
C ASP A 19 3.77 -8.50 2.68
N ASP A 20 3.38 -9.68 3.17
CA ASP A 20 2.34 -10.51 2.54
C ASP A 20 0.95 -9.85 2.60
N LEU A 21 0.66 -9.10 3.67
CA LEU A 21 -0.58 -8.32 3.78
C LEU A 21 -0.59 -7.16 2.80
N LEU A 22 0.56 -6.51 2.59
CA LEU A 22 0.68 -5.46 1.59
C LEU A 22 0.54 -6.04 0.19
N TYR A 23 1.23 -7.15 -0.10
CA TYR A 23 1.15 -7.87 -1.36
C TYR A 23 -0.28 -8.25 -1.74
N ALA A 24 -1.04 -8.83 -0.80
CA ALA A 24 -2.43 -9.20 -1.03
C ALA A 24 -3.33 -8.00 -1.37
N VAL A 25 -3.00 -6.82 -0.83
CA VAL A 25 -3.75 -5.60 -1.10
C VAL A 25 -3.32 -4.97 -2.43
N VAL A 26 -2.02 -4.82 -2.71
CA VAL A 26 -1.57 -4.14 -3.95
C VAL A 26 -1.81 -4.96 -5.22
N THR A 27 -2.04 -6.27 -5.10
CA THR A 27 -2.36 -7.16 -6.23
C THR A 27 -3.86 -7.30 -6.53
N VAL A 28 -4.72 -6.63 -5.76
CA VAL A 28 -6.15 -6.52 -6.06
C VAL A 28 -6.36 -5.83 -7.42
N SER A 29 -7.43 -6.23 -8.13
CA SER A 29 -7.80 -5.66 -9.42
C SER A 29 -7.80 -4.12 -9.39
N PRO A 30 -7.12 -3.45 -10.34
CA PRO A 30 -7.08 -1.99 -10.42
C PRO A 30 -8.46 -1.31 -10.47
N GLN A 31 -9.47 -2.02 -10.97
CA GLN A 31 -10.86 -1.56 -11.01
C GLN A 31 -11.41 -1.25 -9.60
N MET A 32 -10.99 -1.99 -8.57
CA MET A 32 -11.40 -1.74 -7.19
C MET A 32 -10.96 -0.35 -6.72
N TRP A 33 -9.79 0.12 -7.15
CA TRP A 33 -9.28 1.44 -6.75
C TRP A 33 -10.01 2.59 -7.44
N THR A 34 -10.54 2.35 -8.63
CA THR A 34 -11.45 3.30 -9.30
C THR A 34 -12.83 3.33 -8.66
N GLU A 35 -13.34 2.17 -8.23
CA GLU A 35 -14.65 2.06 -7.56
C GLU A 35 -14.64 2.61 -6.13
N PHE A 36 -13.50 2.55 -5.43
CA PHE A 36 -13.33 3.00 -4.05
C PHE A 36 -12.15 3.97 -3.90
N PRO A 37 -12.25 5.21 -4.41
CA PRO A 37 -11.14 6.16 -4.46
C PRO A 37 -10.64 6.60 -3.08
N GLU A 38 -11.53 6.70 -2.07
CA GLU A 38 -11.10 6.99 -0.70
C GLU A 38 -10.21 5.87 -0.15
N LEU A 39 -10.55 4.61 -0.42
CA LEU A 39 -9.74 3.47 0.00
C LEU A 39 -8.37 3.48 -0.68
N ALA A 40 -8.32 3.83 -1.95
CA ALA A 40 -7.10 3.97 -2.71
C ALA A 40 -6.20 5.08 -2.14
N ARG A 41 -6.79 6.22 -1.72
CA ARG A 41 -6.08 7.32 -1.07
C ARG A 41 -5.47 6.90 0.26
N GLU A 42 -6.25 6.22 1.10
CA GLU A 42 -5.76 5.70 2.38
C GLU A 42 -4.63 4.70 2.20
N LEU A 43 -4.71 3.85 1.17
CA LEU A 43 -3.66 2.91 0.85
C LEU A 43 -2.41 3.66 0.41
N LYS A 44 -2.52 4.59 -0.53
CA LYS A 44 -1.41 5.42 -1.00
C LYS A 44 -0.67 6.10 0.16
N GLU A 45 -1.40 6.69 1.11
CA GLU A 45 -0.84 7.30 2.31
C GLU A 45 -0.09 6.27 3.17
N ALA A 46 -0.68 5.08 3.39
CA ALA A 46 -0.04 4.02 4.18
C ALA A 46 1.22 3.48 3.51
N VAL A 47 1.19 3.20 2.19
CA VAL A 47 2.32 2.61 1.48
C VAL A 47 3.47 3.61 1.31
N THR A 48 3.20 4.90 1.15
CA THR A 48 4.24 5.93 1.09
C THR A 48 4.98 6.14 2.41
N MET A 49 4.41 5.71 3.54
CA MET A 49 5.09 5.72 4.84
C MET A 49 6.01 4.50 5.04
N LEU A 50 5.87 3.44 4.22
CA LEU A 50 6.70 2.24 4.32
C LEU A 50 8.04 2.45 3.61
N THR A 51 9.14 2.29 4.33
CA THR A 51 10.49 2.65 3.83
C THR A 51 11.39 1.44 3.57
N ASN A 52 11.08 0.28 4.13
CA ASN A 52 11.93 -0.92 4.05
C ASN A 52 11.18 -2.15 3.52
N LEU A 53 10.44 -1.97 2.43
CA LEU A 53 9.72 -3.05 1.75
C LEU A 53 10.66 -4.12 1.19
N SER A 54 10.28 -5.39 1.32
CA SER A 54 11.01 -6.49 0.69
C SER A 54 11.07 -6.37 -0.82
N GLY A 55 12.15 -6.86 -1.43
CA GLY A 55 12.38 -6.72 -2.87
C GLY A 55 11.31 -7.36 -3.75
N TYR A 56 10.56 -8.35 -3.25
CA TYR A 56 9.50 -9.00 -4.00
C TYR A 56 8.20 -8.18 -4.06
N VAL A 57 7.91 -7.33 -3.06
CA VAL A 57 6.65 -6.56 -2.99
C VAL A 57 6.79 -5.16 -3.59
N LYS A 58 8.02 -4.66 -3.73
CA LYS A 58 8.32 -3.34 -4.33
C LYS A 58 7.71 -3.15 -5.73
N PRO A 59 7.86 -4.10 -6.69
CA PRO A 59 7.30 -3.92 -8.03
C PRO A 59 5.78 -3.79 -8.03
N ASP A 60 5.09 -4.56 -7.18
CA ASP A 60 3.63 -4.51 -7.07
C ASP A 60 3.15 -3.20 -6.44
N VAL A 61 3.88 -2.69 -5.44
CA VAL A 61 3.64 -1.37 -4.85
C VAL A 61 3.81 -0.25 -5.87
N GLU A 62 4.89 -0.29 -6.66
CA GLU A 62 5.12 0.69 -7.73
C GLU A 62 4.05 0.61 -8.81
N GLY A 63 3.64 -0.60 -9.19
CA GLY A 63 2.54 -0.84 -10.13
C GLY A 63 1.20 -0.31 -9.62
N PHE A 64 0.90 -0.54 -8.34
CA PHE A 64 -0.27 0.02 -7.68
C PHE A 64 -0.25 1.55 -7.75
N LEU A 65 0.84 2.20 -7.32
CA LEU A 65 0.96 3.66 -7.31
C LEU A 65 0.82 4.26 -8.72
N ALA A 66 1.35 3.59 -9.74
CA ALA A 66 1.22 4.01 -11.14
C ALA A 66 -0.19 3.79 -11.72
N SER A 67 -0.98 2.89 -11.13
CA SER A 67 -2.36 2.61 -11.55
C SER A 67 -3.39 3.58 -10.96
N LEU A 68 -3.01 4.37 -9.94
CA LEU A 68 -3.89 5.33 -9.32
C LEU A 68 -4.18 6.51 -10.27
N PRO A 69 -5.42 7.03 -10.31
CA PRO A 69 -5.72 8.28 -11.00
C PRO A 69 -4.90 9.43 -10.42
N GLU A 70 -4.49 10.41 -11.25
CA GLU A 70 -3.74 11.61 -10.81
C GLU A 70 -4.49 12.45 -9.74
N GLU A 71 -5.80 12.27 -9.60
CA GLU A 71 -6.67 12.98 -8.66
C GLU A 71 -6.69 12.39 -7.23
N ILE A 72 -6.02 11.26 -7.00
CA ILE A 72 -5.83 10.60 -5.68
C ILE A 72 -4.43 10.90 -5.16
#